data_AF-A0A2N3PML5-F1
#
_entry.id   AF-A0A2N3PML5-F1
#
_cell.length_a   1.000
_cell.length_b   1.000
_cell.length_c   1.000
_cell.angle_alpha   90.00
_cell.angle_beta   90.00
_cell.angle_gamma   90.00
#
_symmetry.space_group_name_H-M   'P 1'
#
loop_
_entity.id
_entity.type
_entity.pdbx_description
1 polymer ?
#
loop_
_entity_poly.entity_id
_entity_poly.type
_entity_poly.pdbx_seq_one_letter_code
_entity_poly.pdbx_strand_id
1 'polypeptide(L)'
;MISIQEEDRLKKELVGLFGHMNKMRRELAVLQGDDAGSFVTMADTLDAIVENTETASNTILESMEAIEEIVGELRQSKDPAVLAVCGRISERSNQVFEACSFQDLTGQRITRVVNSLKFIEERITSMVRMWGKEELAKVVEEVKQEQEANPVDEDKTLLHGPQRDGVAHTQAEVDKLFSQDDIDKLFG
;
A
#
# COMPACT_ATOMS: atom_id res chain seq x y z
N MET A 1 -18.35 5.80 33.37
CA MET A 1 -18.79 7.01 32.64
C MET A 1 -17.52 7.68 32.18
N ILE A 2 -17.37 7.93 30.88
CA ILE A 2 -16.18 8.59 30.32
C ILE A 2 -16.17 10.04 30.85
N SER A 3 -15.01 10.57 31.23
CA SER A 3 -14.88 11.98 31.64
C SER A 3 -15.16 12.91 30.46
N ILE A 4 -15.68 14.11 30.71
CA ILE A 4 -15.91 15.14 29.67
C ILE A 4 -14.60 15.43 28.91
N GLN A 5 -13.46 15.44 29.62
CA GLN A 5 -12.14 15.63 29.00
C GLN A 5 -11.73 14.45 28.08
N GLU A 6 -12.14 13.23 28.42
CA GLU A 6 -11.87 12.04 27.60
C GLU A 6 -12.80 12.00 26.38
N GLU A 7 -14.03 12.48 26.52
CA GLU A 7 -14.99 12.64 25.41
C GLU A 7 -14.48 13.64 24.37
N ASP A 8 -14.01 14.81 24.80
CA ASP A 8 -13.46 15.82 23.89
C ASP A 8 -12.19 15.35 23.19
N ARG A 9 -11.32 14.61 23.90
CA ARG A 9 -10.14 14.01 23.30
C ARG A 9 -10.51 12.98 22.22
N LEU A 10 -11.48 12.11 22.48
CA LEU A 10 -11.95 11.12 21.50
C LEU A 10 -12.54 11.80 20.25
N LYS A 11 -13.26 12.92 20.43
CA LYS A 11 -13.78 13.71 19.31
C LYS A 11 -12.67 14.26 18.42
N LYS A 12 -11.64 14.86 19.02
CA LYS A 12 -10.47 15.38 18.28
C LYS A 12 -9.75 14.27 17.52
N GLU A 13 -9.50 13.12 18.16
CA GLU A 13 -8.87 11.97 17.51
C GLU A 13 -9.68 11.47 16.30
N LEU A 14 -11.01 11.35 16.42
CA LEU A 14 -11.84 10.90 15.29
C LEU A 14 -11.85 11.92 14.15
N VAL A 15 -11.90 13.22 14.46
CA VAL A 15 -11.79 14.29 13.44
C VAL A 15 -10.44 14.22 12.74
N GLY A 16 -9.35 14.01 13.49
CA GLY A 16 -8.02 13.80 12.94
C GLY A 16 -7.93 12.59 12.01
N LEU A 17 -8.50 11.45 12.41
CA LEU A 17 -8.57 10.23 11.59
C LEU A 17 -9.41 10.43 10.32
N PHE A 18 -10.56 11.09 10.43
CA PHE A 18 -11.41 11.42 9.28
C PHE A 18 -10.72 12.38 8.31
N GLY A 19 -9.98 13.35 8.84
CA GLY A 19 -9.16 14.28 8.05
C GLY A 19 -8.07 13.56 7.25
N HIS A 20 -7.29 12.70 7.92
CA HIS A 20 -6.25 11.88 7.29
C HIS A 20 -6.82 10.93 6.23
N MET A 21 -7.96 10.29 6.51
CA MET A 21 -8.66 9.43 5.55
C MET A 21 -9.04 10.20 4.26
N ASN A 22 -9.55 11.43 4.39
CA ASN A 22 -9.85 12.27 3.23
C ASN A 22 -8.59 12.76 2.50
N LYS A 23 -7.46 12.93 3.19
CA LYS A 23 -6.16 13.22 2.54
C LYS A 23 -5.72 12.03 1.69
N MET A 24 -5.72 10.82 2.25
CA MET A 24 -5.42 9.60 1.50
C MET A 24 -6.37 9.39 0.31
N ARG A 25 -7.68 9.64 0.43
CA ARG A 25 -8.61 9.61 -0.73
C ARG A 25 -8.11 10.44 -1.91
N ARG A 26 -7.65 11.66 -1.63
CA ARG A 26 -7.16 12.58 -2.66
C ARG A 26 -5.85 12.10 -3.28
N GLU A 27 -4.92 11.64 -2.44
CA GLU A 27 -3.62 11.13 -2.91
C GLU A 27 -3.80 9.88 -3.79
N LEU A 28 -4.66 8.95 -3.39
CA LEU A 28 -4.95 7.74 -4.17
C LEU A 28 -5.68 8.06 -5.48
N ALA A 29 -6.58 9.05 -5.50
CA ALA A 29 -7.25 9.48 -6.73
C ALA A 29 -6.26 10.03 -7.77
N VAL A 30 -5.17 10.68 -7.35
CA VAL A 30 -4.11 11.15 -8.26
C VAL A 30 -3.35 9.99 -8.92
N LEU A 31 -3.15 8.88 -8.20
CA LEU A 31 -2.43 7.72 -8.71
C LEU A 31 -3.20 6.94 -9.79
N GLN A 32 -4.51 7.12 -9.89
CA GLN A 32 -5.35 6.42 -10.87
C GLN A 32 -5.32 7.00 -12.29
N GLY A 33 -4.82 8.23 -12.50
CA GLY A 33 -4.84 8.88 -13.81
C GLY A 33 -6.23 9.35 -14.25
N ASP A 34 -6.43 9.56 -15.57
CA ASP A 34 -7.63 10.21 -16.15
C ASP A 34 -8.92 9.36 -16.08
N ASP A 35 -8.85 8.08 -15.68
CA ASP A 35 -10.01 7.18 -15.56
C ASP A 35 -10.69 7.29 -14.18
N ALA A 36 -10.70 8.50 -13.62
CA ALA A 36 -11.21 8.84 -12.29
C ALA A 36 -12.75 8.94 -12.27
N GLY A 37 -13.42 7.89 -12.75
CA GLY A 37 -14.86 7.75 -12.64
C GLY A 37 -15.29 7.63 -11.18
N SER A 38 -15.56 8.78 -10.51
CA SER A 38 -16.37 8.93 -9.29
C SER A 38 -16.35 7.74 -8.30
N PHE A 39 -15.18 7.30 -7.85
CA PHE A 39 -15.12 6.35 -6.74
C PHE A 39 -15.48 7.06 -5.43
N VAL A 40 -16.44 6.47 -4.70
CA VAL A 40 -17.06 7.09 -3.52
C VAL A 40 -16.21 6.87 -2.27
N THR A 41 -15.33 5.85 -2.25
CA THR A 41 -14.53 5.44 -1.09
C THR A 41 -13.06 5.18 -1.44
N MET A 42 -12.15 5.24 -0.44
CA MET A 42 -10.72 4.93 -0.65
C MET A 42 -10.52 3.52 -1.17
N ALA A 43 -11.38 2.62 -0.71
CA ALA A 43 -11.18 1.23 -0.95
C ALA A 43 -11.60 0.81 -2.36
N ASP A 44 -12.60 1.47 -2.94
CA ASP A 44 -12.91 1.29 -4.37
C ASP A 44 -11.71 1.72 -5.23
N THR A 45 -11.03 2.81 -4.82
CA THR A 45 -9.81 3.29 -5.48
C THR A 45 -8.68 2.25 -5.40
N LEU A 46 -8.49 1.61 -4.23
CA LEU A 46 -7.47 0.58 -4.05
C LEU A 46 -7.81 -0.74 -4.77
N ASP A 47 -9.09 -1.14 -4.81
CA ASP A 47 -9.53 -2.31 -5.59
C ASP A 47 -9.23 -2.12 -7.08
N ALA A 48 -9.54 -0.95 -7.64
CA ALA A 48 -9.23 -0.63 -9.03
C ALA A 48 -7.71 -0.65 -9.32
N ILE A 49 -6.88 -0.26 -8.35
CA ILE A 49 -5.41 -0.40 -8.48
C ILE A 49 -5.02 -1.88 -8.56
N VAL A 50 -5.58 -2.73 -7.69
CA VAL A 50 -5.31 -4.18 -7.73
C VAL A 50 -5.73 -4.77 -9.06
N GLU A 51 -6.94 -4.47 -9.53
CA GLU A 51 -7.49 -4.95 -10.80
C GLU A 51 -6.65 -4.50 -12.01
N ASN A 52 -6.26 -3.23 -12.06
CA ASN A 52 -5.38 -2.71 -13.11
C ASN A 52 -4.01 -3.39 -13.10
N THR A 53 -3.47 -3.68 -11.91
CA THR A 53 -2.17 -4.35 -11.76
C THR A 53 -2.25 -5.82 -12.19
N GLU A 54 -3.33 -6.53 -11.86
CA GLU A 54 -3.61 -7.89 -12.34
C GLU A 54 -3.77 -7.93 -13.86
N THR A 55 -4.52 -6.98 -14.42
CA THR A 55 -4.72 -6.86 -15.88
C THR A 55 -3.37 -6.65 -16.59
N ALA A 56 -2.55 -5.72 -16.10
CA ALA A 56 -1.22 -5.48 -16.66
C ALA A 56 -0.32 -6.72 -16.57
N SER A 57 -0.37 -7.45 -15.45
CA SER A 57 0.36 -8.71 -15.27
C SER A 57 -0.06 -9.76 -16.30
N ASN A 58 -1.36 -9.94 -16.51
CA ASN A 58 -1.89 -10.87 -17.52
C ASN A 58 -1.44 -10.50 -18.93
N THR A 59 -1.47 -9.21 -19.28
CA THR A 59 -0.97 -8.74 -20.59
C THR A 59 0.52 -9.03 -20.78
N ILE A 60 1.34 -8.92 -19.72
CA ILE A 60 2.76 -9.28 -19.77
C ILE A 60 2.92 -10.79 -20.01
N LEU A 61 2.16 -11.62 -19.29
CA LEU A 61 2.18 -13.07 -19.44
C LEU A 61 1.79 -13.49 -20.87
N GLU A 62 0.69 -12.97 -21.40
CA GLU A 62 0.25 -13.22 -22.78
C GLU A 62 1.30 -12.79 -23.81
N SER A 63 1.95 -11.64 -23.58
CA SER A 63 3.03 -11.17 -24.45
C SER A 63 4.25 -12.09 -24.42
N MET A 64 4.60 -12.63 -23.26
CA MET A 64 5.70 -13.61 -23.12
C MET A 64 5.36 -14.94 -23.78
N GLU A 65 4.09 -15.40 -23.69
CA GLU A 65 3.63 -16.60 -24.39
C GLU A 65 3.74 -16.44 -25.92
N ALA A 66 3.32 -15.29 -26.46
CA ALA A 66 3.48 -14.99 -27.88
C ALA A 66 4.96 -14.93 -28.31
N ILE A 67 5.86 -14.43 -27.45
CA ILE A 67 7.30 -14.47 -27.70
C ILE A 67 7.81 -15.92 -27.75
N GLU A 68 7.38 -16.78 -26.84
CA GLU A 68 7.76 -18.19 -26.85
C GLU A 68 7.28 -18.94 -28.10
N GLU A 69 6.10 -18.60 -28.63
CA GLU A 69 5.60 -19.14 -29.90
C GLU A 69 6.55 -18.78 -31.06
N ILE A 70 6.92 -17.50 -31.17
CA ILE A 70 7.88 -17.01 -32.18
C ILE A 70 9.25 -17.69 -32.02
N VAL A 71 9.72 -17.86 -30.77
CA VAL A 71 10.97 -18.59 -30.48
C VAL A 71 10.85 -20.07 -30.89
N GLY A 72 9.67 -20.68 -30.73
CA GLY A 72 9.34 -22.02 -31.21
C GLY A 72 9.50 -22.17 -32.72
N GLU A 73 9.08 -21.16 -33.50
CA GLU A 73 9.32 -21.13 -34.95
C GLU A 73 10.82 -21.03 -35.28
N LEU A 74 11.56 -20.16 -34.59
CA LEU A 74 13.01 -19.99 -34.79
C LEU A 74 13.81 -21.26 -34.46
N ARG A 75 13.31 -22.10 -33.54
CA ARG A 75 13.92 -23.40 -33.21
C ARG A 75 13.88 -24.40 -34.36
N GLN A 76 13.10 -24.18 -35.41
CA GLN A 76 13.13 -25.01 -36.61
C GLN A 76 14.41 -24.79 -37.44
N SER A 77 15.17 -23.72 -37.16
CA SER A 77 16.49 -23.49 -37.74
C SER A 77 17.47 -24.61 -37.36
N LYS A 78 18.35 -24.98 -38.30
CA LYS A 78 19.46 -25.92 -38.05
C LYS A 78 20.74 -25.22 -37.58
N ASP A 79 20.75 -23.89 -37.50
CA ASP A 79 21.91 -23.12 -37.06
C ASP A 79 22.09 -23.22 -35.54
N PRO A 80 23.21 -23.81 -35.04
CA PRO A 80 23.48 -23.89 -33.61
C PRO A 80 23.51 -22.54 -32.90
N ALA A 81 23.92 -21.47 -33.59
CA ALA A 81 23.96 -20.13 -33.00
C ALA A 81 22.54 -19.60 -32.74
N VAL A 82 21.61 -19.84 -33.66
CA VAL A 82 20.19 -19.47 -33.50
C VAL A 82 19.56 -20.26 -32.35
N LEU A 83 19.81 -21.57 -32.29
CA LEU A 83 19.29 -22.42 -31.21
C LEU A 83 19.78 -21.98 -29.83
N ALA A 84 21.04 -21.56 -29.71
CA ALA A 84 21.59 -21.05 -28.46
C ALA A 84 20.91 -19.74 -28.02
N VAL A 85 20.59 -18.84 -28.96
CA VAL A 85 19.84 -17.61 -28.67
C VAL A 85 18.42 -17.93 -28.22
N CYS A 86 17.72 -18.85 -28.90
CA CYS A 86 16.39 -19.31 -28.50
C CYS A 86 16.37 -19.86 -27.06
N GLY A 87 17.38 -20.64 -26.68
CA GLY A 87 17.51 -21.15 -25.31
C GLY A 87 17.62 -20.02 -24.28
N ARG A 88 18.43 -18.99 -24.57
CA ARG A 88 18.58 -17.82 -23.69
C ARG A 88 17.31 -16.99 -23.58
N ILE A 89 16.54 -16.85 -24.65
CA ILE A 89 15.25 -16.15 -24.60
C ILE A 89 14.30 -16.91 -23.68
N SER A 90 14.14 -18.23 -23.86
CA SER A 90 13.23 -18.99 -23.01
C SER A 90 13.62 -19.05 -21.55
N GLU A 91 14.91 -19.03 -21.23
CA GLU A 91 15.35 -18.89 -19.85
C GLU A 91 14.91 -17.56 -19.23
N ARG A 92 14.92 -16.47 -20.01
CA ARG A 92 14.41 -15.16 -19.56
C ARG A 92 12.88 -15.14 -19.48
N SER A 93 12.17 -15.72 -20.44
CA SER A 93 10.71 -15.83 -20.40
C SER A 93 10.26 -16.59 -19.14
N ASN A 94 10.93 -17.69 -18.80
CA ASN A 94 10.65 -18.45 -17.57
C ASN A 94 10.86 -17.62 -16.30
N GLN A 95 11.90 -16.78 -16.24
CA GLN A 95 12.11 -15.87 -15.11
C GLN A 95 10.99 -14.83 -14.99
N VAL A 96 10.46 -14.35 -16.11
CA VAL A 96 9.31 -13.43 -16.10
C VAL A 96 8.05 -14.15 -15.63
N PHE A 97 7.77 -15.36 -16.14
CA PHE A 97 6.63 -16.18 -15.69
C PHE A 97 6.66 -16.43 -14.18
N GLU A 98 7.83 -16.79 -13.64
CA GLU A 98 8.01 -17.00 -12.21
C GLU A 98 7.79 -15.70 -11.41
N ALA A 99 8.39 -14.58 -11.86
CA ALA A 99 8.23 -13.28 -11.20
C ALA A 99 6.76 -12.81 -11.17
N CYS A 100 6.04 -12.96 -12.29
CA CYS A 100 4.61 -12.63 -12.39
C CYS A 100 3.75 -13.59 -11.54
N SER A 101 4.14 -14.86 -11.35
CA SER A 101 3.40 -15.76 -10.47
C SER A 101 3.38 -15.29 -9.00
N PHE A 102 4.42 -14.58 -8.55
CA PHE A 102 4.44 -13.96 -7.21
C PHE A 102 3.53 -12.73 -7.09
N GLN A 103 3.12 -12.12 -8.22
CA GLN A 103 2.18 -11.01 -8.22
C GLN A 103 0.78 -11.46 -7.79
N ASP A 104 0.34 -12.68 -8.11
CA ASP A 104 -0.95 -13.21 -7.62
C ASP A 104 -1.01 -13.23 -6.08
N LEU A 105 0.05 -13.73 -5.43
CA LEU A 105 0.13 -13.73 -3.97
C LEU A 105 0.16 -12.30 -3.39
N THR A 106 0.82 -11.38 -4.09
CA THR A 106 0.86 -9.96 -3.71
C THR A 106 -0.53 -9.32 -3.85
N GLY A 107 -1.25 -9.59 -4.95
CA GLY A 107 -2.62 -9.15 -5.17
C GLY A 107 -3.55 -9.61 -4.06
N GLN A 108 -3.53 -10.92 -3.74
CA GLN A 108 -4.32 -11.47 -2.63
C GLN A 108 -4.02 -10.80 -1.28
N ARG A 109 -2.74 -10.51 -0.99
CA ARG A 109 -2.34 -9.83 0.25
C ARG A 109 -2.85 -8.39 0.28
N ILE A 110 -2.72 -7.66 -0.82
CA ILE A 110 -3.23 -6.28 -0.93
C ILE A 110 -4.74 -6.28 -0.74
N THR A 111 -5.48 -7.17 -1.40
CA THR A 111 -6.94 -7.28 -1.25
C THR A 111 -7.37 -7.46 0.21
N ARG A 112 -6.62 -8.22 1.02
CA ARG A 112 -6.90 -8.35 2.46
C ARG A 112 -6.68 -7.04 3.23
N VAL A 113 -5.63 -6.30 2.89
CA VAL A 113 -5.35 -4.97 3.47
C VAL A 113 -6.45 -4.00 3.08
N VAL A 114 -6.86 -3.97 1.80
CA VAL A 114 -7.95 -3.11 1.31
C VAL A 114 -9.26 -3.39 2.04
N ASN A 115 -9.62 -4.67 2.22
CA ASN A 115 -10.81 -5.05 2.99
C ASN A 115 -10.75 -4.60 4.45
N SER A 116 -9.56 -4.58 5.06
CA SER A 116 -9.39 -4.08 6.42
C SER A 116 -9.56 -2.56 6.48
N LEU A 117 -9.03 -1.84 5.47
CA LEU A 117 -9.20 -0.39 5.34
C LEU A 117 -10.67 -0.01 5.10
N LYS A 118 -11.44 -0.78 4.29
CA LYS A 118 -12.89 -0.63 4.11
C LYS A 118 -13.61 -0.62 5.45
N PHE A 119 -13.33 -1.64 6.26
CA PHE A 119 -13.96 -1.76 7.56
C PHE A 119 -13.67 -0.54 8.46
N ILE A 120 -12.42 -0.08 8.49
CA ILE A 120 -12.03 1.11 9.27
C ILE A 120 -12.74 2.36 8.74
N GLU A 121 -12.73 2.59 7.43
CA GLU A 121 -13.38 3.72 6.76
C GLU A 121 -14.90 3.77 7.06
N GLU A 122 -15.57 2.62 7.02
CA GLU A 122 -16.98 2.51 7.39
C GLU A 122 -17.23 2.86 8.86
N ARG A 123 -16.40 2.35 9.79
CA ARG A 123 -16.56 2.62 11.22
C ARG A 123 -16.34 4.10 11.54
N ILE A 124 -15.29 4.71 11.00
CA ILE A 124 -15.01 6.14 11.16
C ILE A 124 -16.18 6.95 10.60
N THR A 125 -16.63 6.63 9.39
CA THR A 125 -17.75 7.33 8.74
C THR A 125 -19.04 7.19 9.56
N SER A 126 -19.30 6.01 10.13
CA SER A 126 -20.47 5.78 10.99
C SER A 126 -20.41 6.61 12.28
N MET A 127 -19.26 6.61 12.97
CA MET A 127 -19.05 7.40 14.18
C MET A 127 -19.20 8.91 13.91
N VAL A 128 -18.63 9.41 12.80
CA VAL A 128 -18.79 10.81 12.35
C VAL A 128 -20.26 11.14 12.08
N ARG A 129 -21.01 10.24 11.44
CA ARG A 129 -22.45 10.44 11.18
C ARG A 129 -23.28 10.51 12.47
N MET A 130 -22.92 9.71 13.48
CA MET A 130 -23.63 9.68 14.77
C MET A 130 -23.51 10.99 15.55
N TRP A 131 -22.41 11.73 15.42
CA TRP A 131 -22.23 13.01 16.11
C TRP A 131 -22.92 14.20 15.45
N GLY A 132 -23.33 14.08 14.19
CA GLY A 132 -24.02 15.16 13.47
C GLY A 132 -23.08 16.28 12.98
N LYS A 133 -23.55 17.03 11.98
CA LYS A 133 -22.72 17.98 11.23
C LYS A 133 -22.28 19.21 12.04
N GLU A 134 -23.13 19.70 12.95
CA GLU A 134 -22.86 20.91 13.73
C GLU A 134 -21.77 20.69 14.77
N GLU A 135 -21.80 19.58 15.49
CA GLU A 135 -20.76 19.23 16.47
C GLU A 135 -19.43 18.92 15.78
N LEU A 136 -19.46 18.27 14.62
CA LEU A 136 -18.25 18.04 13.83
C LEU A 136 -17.59 19.36 13.40
N ALA A 137 -18.39 20.33 12.96
CA ALA A 137 -17.88 21.62 12.51
C ALA A 137 -17.18 22.39 13.64
N LYS A 138 -17.69 22.32 14.87
CA LYS A 138 -17.05 22.93 16.04
C LYS A 138 -15.69 22.30 16.33
N VAL A 139 -15.62 20.97 16.38
CA VAL A 139 -14.37 20.25 16.66
C VAL A 139 -13.33 20.48 15.55
N VAL A 140 -13.76 20.54 14.28
CA VAL A 140 -12.86 20.88 13.17
C VAL A 140 -12.26 22.27 13.32
N GLU A 141 -13.07 23.26 13.71
CA GLU A 141 -12.61 24.63 13.92
C GLU A 141 -11.64 24.72 15.11
N GLU A 142 -11.91 24.01 16.21
CA GLU A 142 -11.01 23.92 17.37
C GLU A 142 -9.67 23.26 17.02
N VAL A 143 -9.69 22.15 16.28
CA VAL A 143 -8.46 21.47 15.81
C VAL A 143 -7.64 22.38 14.91
N LYS A 144 -8.30 23.13 14.03
CA LYS A 144 -7.63 24.06 13.11
C LYS A 144 -6.98 25.23 13.85
N GLN A 145 -7.67 25.80 14.83
CA GLN A 145 -7.12 26.86 15.69
C GLN A 145 -5.92 26.37 16.52
N GLU A 146 -5.96 25.13 17.02
CA GLU A 146 -4.82 24.51 17.72
C GLU A 146 -3.62 24.26 16.80
N GLN A 147 -3.86 23.84 15.55
CA GLN A 147 -2.81 23.65 14.55
C GLN A 147 -2.18 24.98 14.09
N GLU A 148 -2.97 26.04 13.94
CA GLU A 148 -2.48 27.39 13.63
C GLU A 148 -1.69 27.98 14.80
N ALA A 149 -2.07 27.66 16.04
CA ALA A 149 -1.36 28.07 17.25
C ALA A 149 -0.04 27.29 17.47
N ASN A 150 0.04 26.03 17.02
CA ASN A 150 1.22 25.17 17.10
C ASN A 150 1.48 24.49 15.74
N PRO A 151 2.10 25.17 14.78
CA PRO A 151 2.40 24.57 13.47
C PRO A 151 3.40 23.42 13.65
N VAL A 152 2.94 22.20 13.43
CA VAL A 152 3.80 21.02 13.29
C VAL A 152 4.24 20.94 11.84
N ASP A 153 5.54 20.78 11.61
CA ASP A 153 6.14 20.59 10.29
C ASP A 153 5.80 19.16 9.78
N GLU A 154 4.58 18.98 9.25
CA GLU A 154 4.05 17.69 8.78
C GLU A 154 4.98 17.01 7.75
N ASP A 155 5.69 17.80 6.94
CA ASP A 155 6.64 17.30 5.94
C ASP A 155 7.84 16.58 6.55
N LYS A 156 8.25 16.90 7.78
CA LYS A 156 9.37 16.20 8.43
C LYS A 156 9.02 14.81 8.95
N THR A 157 7.74 14.56 9.23
CA THR A 157 7.28 13.29 9.83
C THR A 157 7.03 12.21 8.77
N LEU A 158 6.79 12.60 7.51
CA LEU A 158 6.52 11.71 6.38
C LEU A 158 7.80 11.28 5.62
N LEU A 159 8.98 11.76 6.01
CA LEU A 159 10.25 11.51 5.30
C LEU A 159 10.84 10.10 5.48
N HIS A 160 10.16 9.19 6.16
CA HIS A 160 10.54 7.78 6.18
C HIS A 160 9.70 6.99 5.17
N GLY A 161 9.97 7.23 3.89
CA GLY A 161 9.52 6.35 2.81
C GLY A 161 10.14 4.95 2.93
N PRO A 162 9.68 3.97 2.11
CA PRO A 162 10.21 2.61 2.13
C PRO A 162 11.74 2.62 2.04
N GLN A 163 12.40 2.06 3.06
CA GLN A 163 13.86 2.04 3.13
C GLN A 163 14.43 1.29 1.93
N ARG A 164 15.35 1.95 1.22
CA ARG A 164 16.09 1.38 0.09
C ARG A 164 16.92 0.19 0.55
N ASP A 165 17.09 -0.80 -0.33
CA ASP A 165 18.03 -1.90 -0.11
C ASP A 165 19.41 -1.36 0.27
N GLY A 166 19.91 -1.78 1.44
CA GLY A 166 21.17 -1.33 2.03
C GLY A 166 21.03 -0.51 3.32
N VAL A 167 19.81 -0.16 3.76
CA VAL A 167 19.52 0.42 5.10
C VAL A 167 18.76 -0.59 5.99
N ALA A 168 18.64 -1.84 5.54
CA ALA A 168 18.16 -2.92 6.40
C ALA A 168 19.14 -3.10 7.56
N HIS A 169 18.64 -3.04 8.79
CA HIS A 169 19.41 -3.44 9.96
C HIS A 169 19.97 -4.84 9.70
N THR A 170 21.28 -5.00 9.84
CA THR A 170 21.89 -6.30 9.61
C THR A 170 21.38 -7.28 10.67
N GLN A 171 21.30 -8.57 10.36
CA GLN A 171 20.89 -9.59 11.35
C GLN A 171 21.75 -9.50 12.62
N ALA A 172 23.02 -9.10 12.51
CA ALA A 172 23.89 -8.86 13.65
C ALA A 172 23.47 -7.66 14.53
N GLU A 173 22.84 -6.63 13.97
CA GLU A 173 22.27 -5.50 14.72
C GLU A 173 20.97 -5.90 15.42
N VAL A 174 20.16 -6.73 14.77
CA VAL A 174 18.94 -7.31 15.35
C VAL A 174 19.32 -8.24 16.51
N ASP A 175 20.28 -9.13 16.32
CA ASP A 175 20.76 -10.06 17.35
C ASP A 175 21.39 -9.34 18.55
N LYS A 176 21.98 -8.16 18.32
CA LYS A 176 22.50 -7.30 19.39
C LYS A 176 21.38 -6.64 20.20
N LEU A 177 20.25 -6.31 19.57
CA LEU A 177 19.06 -5.78 20.26
C LEU A 177 18.31 -6.85 21.08
N PHE A 178 18.40 -8.12 20.67
CA PHE A 178 17.74 -9.25 21.34
C PHE A 178 18.74 -10.19 22.04
N SER A 179 19.91 -9.67 22.40
CA SER A 179 20.90 -10.48 23.10
C SER A 179 20.33 -11.00 24.43
N GLN A 180 20.59 -12.28 24.72
CA GLN A 180 20.10 -12.97 25.92
C GLN A 180 20.45 -12.16 27.19
N ASP A 181 21.60 -11.49 27.20
CA ASP A 181 22.09 -10.65 28.31
C ASP A 181 21.21 -9.43 28.62
N ASP A 182 20.50 -8.88 27.62
CA ASP A 182 19.61 -7.73 27.81
C ASP A 182 18.18 -8.17 28.14
N ILE A 183 17.75 -9.34 27.66
CA ILE A 183 16.48 -9.98 28.04
C ILE A 183 16.56 -10.46 29.50
N ASP A 184 17.68 -11.05 29.91
CA ASP A 184 17.89 -11.54 31.28
C ASP A 184 17.95 -10.39 32.31
N LYS A 185 18.34 -9.18 31.91
CA LYS A 185 18.28 -7.97 32.77
C LYS A 185 16.87 -7.40 32.94
N LEU A 186 15.96 -7.70 32.02
CA LEU A 186 14.57 -7.22 32.05
C LEU A 186 13.65 -8.14 32.84
N PHE A 187 14.01 -9.41 32.99
CA PHE A 187 13.20 -10.44 33.64
C PHE A 187 13.89 -11.18 34.80
N GLY A 188 15.10 -10.73 35.18
CA GLY A 188 15.85 -11.19 36.36
C GLY A 188 15.67 -10.31 37.59
#